data_AF-A0A7V9J735-F1
#
_entry.id   AF-A0A7V9J735-F1
#
_cell.length_a   1.000
_cell.length_b   1.000
_cell.length_c   1.000
_cell.angle_alpha   90.00
_cell.angle_beta   90.00
_cell.angle_gamma   90.00
#
_symmetry.space_group_name_H-M   'P 1'
#
loop_
_entity.id
_entity.type
_entity.pdbx_description
1 polymer ?
#
loop_
_entity_poly.entity_id
_entity_poly.type
_entity_poly.pdbx_seq_one_letter_code
_entity_poly.pdbx_strand_id
1 'polypeptide(L)'
;MFWTTAVLGWAVIAWGVAGVVRHHVDTRPADLLRFVAGGILLHDLVVVPLALVGAYLLNRAVPVPWRRWVQVTLVVAAPLALFAYPMVRGFGRIPGNPTVLPHDYATNLALVVTAVVAIVAALATTHRRRPRPSRRTAVPPASESSGGA
;
A
#
# COMPACT_ATOMS: atom_id res chain seq x y z
N MET A 1 24.67 -5.56 -1.24
CA MET A 1 23.21 -5.60 -1.04
C MET A 1 22.47 -4.79 -2.12
N PHE A 2 22.72 -3.49 -2.31
CA PHE A 2 22.06 -2.70 -3.37
C PHE A 2 22.41 -3.17 -4.79
N TRP A 3 23.70 -3.32 -5.10
CA TRP A 3 24.13 -3.73 -6.45
C TRP A 3 23.64 -5.13 -6.83
N THR A 4 23.56 -6.04 -5.87
CA THR A 4 23.07 -7.39 -6.09
C THR A 4 21.58 -7.41 -6.43
N THR A 5 20.74 -6.61 -5.75
CA THR A 5 19.32 -6.50 -6.09
C THR A 5 19.10 -5.73 -7.40
N ALA A 6 19.92 -4.71 -7.67
CA ALA A 6 19.87 -3.98 -8.94
C ALA A 6 20.21 -4.87 -10.13
N VAL A 7 21.33 -5.61 -10.07
CA VAL A 7 21.73 -6.55 -11.14
C VAL A 7 20.67 -7.62 -11.35
N LEU A 8 20.13 -8.18 -10.26
CA LEU A 8 19.05 -9.16 -10.33
C LEU A 8 17.80 -8.59 -11.01
N GLY A 9 17.37 -7.39 -10.63
CA GLY A 9 16.23 -6.71 -11.23
C GLY A 9 16.43 -6.44 -12.72
N TRP A 10 17.60 -5.94 -13.10
CA TRP A 10 17.97 -5.72 -14.50
C TRP A 10 18.00 -7.02 -15.31
N ALA A 11 18.50 -8.11 -14.74
CA ALA A 11 18.51 -9.41 -15.40
C ALA A 11 17.08 -9.91 -15.68
N VAL A 12 16.16 -9.76 -14.72
CA VAL A 12 14.75 -10.13 -14.89
C VAL A 12 14.07 -9.28 -15.98
N ILE A 13 14.31 -7.97 -15.99
CA ILE A 13 13.78 -7.06 -17.01
C ILE A 13 14.30 -7.44 -18.40
N ALA A 14 15.62 -7.65 -18.54
CA ALA A 14 16.23 -8.04 -19.80
C ALA A 14 15.69 -9.39 -20.31
N TRP A 15 15.49 -10.36 -19.40
CA TRP A 15 14.87 -11.64 -19.73
C TRP A 15 13.43 -11.48 -20.25
N GLY A 16 12.63 -10.65 -19.58
CA GLY A 16 11.26 -10.34 -20.02
C GLY A 16 11.22 -9.70 -21.41
N VAL A 17 12.06 -8.69 -21.65
CA VAL A 17 12.18 -8.02 -22.96
C VAL A 17 12.62 -9.01 -24.05
N ALA A 18 13.61 -9.86 -23.76
CA ALA A 18 14.04 -10.90 -24.69
C ALA A 18 12.90 -11.88 -25.03
N GLY A 19 12.07 -12.24 -24.05
CA GLY A 19 10.88 -13.06 -24.26
C GLY A 19 9.88 -12.42 -25.22
N VAL A 20 9.55 -11.13 -25.01
CA VAL A 20 8.62 -10.35 -25.84
C VAL A 20 9.09 -10.26 -27.29
N VAL A 21 10.39 -10.05 -27.51
CA VAL A 21 10.97 -9.95 -28.86
C VAL A 21 10.96 -11.31 -29.57
N ARG A 22 11.33 -12.38 -28.86
CA ARG A 22 11.38 -13.74 -29.43
C ARG A 22 10.00 -14.28 -29.80
N HIS A 23 8.95 -13.92 -29.05
CA HIS A 23 7.57 -14.38 -29.27
C HIS A 23 6.65 -13.25 -29.75
N HIS A 24 7.16 -12.37 -30.62
CA HIS A 24 6.49 -11.14 -31.04
C HIS A 24 5.08 -11.35 -31.64
N VAL A 25 4.82 -12.50 -32.28
CA VAL A 25 3.50 -12.85 -32.84
C VAL A 25 2.45 -13.03 -31.73
N ASP A 26 2.82 -13.69 -30.63
CA ASP A 26 1.93 -13.92 -29.49
C ASP A 26 1.86 -12.72 -28.55
N THR A 27 2.98 -11.98 -28.42
CA THR A 27 3.12 -10.94 -27.39
C THR A 27 2.65 -9.55 -27.85
N ARG A 28 2.44 -9.33 -29.16
CA ARG A 28 2.01 -8.06 -29.76
C ARG A 28 2.71 -6.85 -29.12
N PRO A 29 4.02 -6.68 -29.34
CA PRO A 29 4.86 -5.77 -28.56
C PRO A 29 4.39 -4.31 -28.54
N ALA A 30 3.75 -3.83 -29.60
CA ALA A 30 3.18 -2.49 -29.65
C ALA A 30 2.01 -2.31 -28.67
N ASP A 31 1.14 -3.31 -28.53
CA ASP A 31 0.02 -3.26 -27.60
C ASP A 31 0.49 -3.40 -26.15
N LEU A 32 1.49 -4.26 -25.92
CA LEU A 32 2.17 -4.34 -24.62
C LEU A 32 2.80 -2.99 -24.24
N LEU A 33 3.51 -2.36 -25.18
CA LEU A 33 4.13 -1.06 -24.94
C LEU A 33 3.07 0.02 -24.64
N ARG A 34 1.96 0.04 -25.39
CA ARG A 34 0.83 0.95 -25.12
C ARG A 34 0.24 0.71 -23.74
N PHE A 35 0.08 -0.55 -23.33
CA PHE A 35 -0.41 -0.91 -22.00
C PHE A 35 0.55 -0.44 -20.90
N VAL A 36 1.85 -0.72 -21.04
CA VAL A 36 2.87 -0.31 -20.05
C VAL A 36 2.97 1.21 -19.97
N ALA A 37 3.12 1.89 -21.11
CA ALA A 37 3.19 3.35 -21.16
C ALA A 37 1.91 4.00 -20.63
N GLY A 38 0.74 3.48 -21.04
CA GLY A 38 -0.55 3.94 -20.54
C GLY A 38 -0.70 3.77 -19.03
N GLY A 39 -0.23 2.65 -18.48
CA GLY A 39 -0.22 2.40 -17.04
C GLY A 39 0.69 3.36 -16.27
N ILE A 40 1.90 3.64 -16.78
CA ILE A 40 2.83 4.61 -16.19
C ILE A 40 2.21 6.01 -16.20
N LEU A 41 1.70 6.45 -17.35
CA LEU A 41 1.05 7.76 -17.48
C LEU A 41 -0.17 7.88 -16.57
N LEU A 42 -1.02 6.85 -16.50
CA LEU A 42 -2.17 6.83 -15.59
C LEU A 42 -1.72 6.93 -14.12
N HIS A 43 -0.63 6.24 -13.76
CA HIS A 43 -0.08 6.31 -12.41
C HIS A 43 0.40 7.73 -12.07
N ASP A 44 1.26 8.30 -12.90
CA ASP A 44 1.92 9.58 -12.63
C ASP A 44 0.96 10.77 -12.74
N LEU A 45 0.00 10.71 -13.67
CA LEU A 45 -0.92 11.82 -13.93
C LEU A 45 -2.24 11.74 -13.15
N VAL A 46 -2.61 10.56 -12.63
CA VAL A 46 -3.88 10.37 -11.92
C VAL A 46 -3.68 9.81 -10.51
N VAL A 47 -3.00 8.68 -10.38
CA VAL A 47 -2.86 8.00 -9.08
C VAL A 47 -2.05 8.84 -8.10
N VAL A 48 -0.91 9.37 -8.52
CA VAL A 48 -0.04 10.20 -7.67
C VAL A 48 -0.74 11.49 -7.24
N PRO A 49 -1.37 12.29 -8.13
CA PRO A 49 -2.12 13.47 -7.72
C PRO A 49 -3.27 13.17 -6.75
N LEU A 50 -4.05 12.11 -7.00
CA LEU A 50 -5.12 11.70 -6.09
C LEU A 50 -4.57 11.28 -4.72
N ALA A 51 -3.45 10.58 -4.68
CA ALA A 51 -2.79 10.21 -3.43
C ALA A 51 -2.30 11.44 -2.66
N LEU A 52 -1.76 12.45 -3.35
CA LEU A 52 -1.33 13.71 -2.74
C LEU A 52 -2.52 14.49 -2.17
N VAL A 53 -3.62 14.61 -2.91
CA VAL A 53 -4.86 15.23 -2.43
C VAL A 53 -5.40 14.47 -1.22
N GLY A 54 -5.42 13.14 -1.27
CA GLY A 54 -5.83 12.30 -0.15
C GLY A 54 -4.96 12.51 1.09
N ALA A 55 -3.64 12.57 0.93
CA ALA A 55 -2.70 12.85 2.02
C ALA A 55 -2.88 14.26 2.60
N TYR A 56 -3.13 15.26 1.74
CA TYR A 56 -3.43 16.63 2.16
C TYR A 56 -4.72 16.69 2.99
N LEU A 57 -5.81 16.10 2.51
CA LEU A 57 -7.09 16.03 3.22
C LEU A 57 -6.94 15.28 4.55
N LEU A 58 -6.20 14.17 4.55
CA LEU A 58 -5.93 13.40 5.75
C LEU A 58 -5.20 14.23 6.81
N ASN A 59 -4.19 15.00 6.41
CA ASN A 59 -3.46 15.87 7.32
C ASN A 59 -4.34 16.98 7.92
N ARG A 60 -5.33 17.45 7.17
CA ARG A 60 -6.28 18.47 7.64
C ARG A 60 -7.36 17.89 8.56
N ALA A 61 -7.88 16.71 8.25
CA ALA A 61 -9.04 16.13 8.93
C ALA A 61 -8.69 15.23 10.13
N VAL A 62 -7.52 14.59 10.13
CA VAL A 62 -7.21 13.54 11.12
C VAL A 62 -6.19 14.03 12.17
N PRO A 63 -6.51 13.88 13.48
CA PRO A 63 -5.58 14.20 14.56
C PRO A 63 -4.28 13.39 14.48
N VAL A 64 -3.14 14.02 14.80
CA VAL A 64 -1.79 13.43 14.75
C VAL A 64 -1.69 12.00 15.32
N PRO A 65 -2.30 11.67 16.47
CA PRO A 65 -2.21 10.33 17.05
C PRO A 65 -2.88 9.21 16.23
N TRP A 66 -3.75 9.56 15.28
CA TRP A 66 -4.49 8.61 14.43
C TRP A 66 -3.98 8.57 12.98
N ARG A 67 -3.22 9.58 12.54
CA ARG A 67 -2.77 9.71 11.14
C ARG A 67 -2.10 8.45 10.60
N ARG A 68 -1.13 7.89 11.34
CA ARG A 68 -0.41 6.66 10.94
C ARG A 68 -1.36 5.49 10.69
N TRP A 69 -2.35 5.31 11.56
CA TRP A 69 -3.30 4.19 11.46
C TRP A 69 -4.25 4.36 10.28
N VAL A 70 -4.72 5.58 10.03
CA VAL A 70 -5.54 5.86 8.84
C VAL A 70 -4.72 5.71 7.56
N GLN A 71 -3.45 6.13 7.54
CA GLN A 71 -2.55 5.89 6.40
C GLN A 71 -2.37 4.39 6.12
N VAL A 72 -2.09 3.58 7.13
CA VAL A 72 -1.98 2.12 6.98
C VAL A 72 -3.27 1.53 6.40
N THR A 73 -4.42 1.95 6.93
CA THR A 73 -5.73 1.51 6.43
C THR A 73 -5.90 1.85 4.96
N LEU A 74 -5.62 3.10 4.56
CA LEU A 74 -5.74 3.55 3.17
C LEU A 74 -4.77 2.82 2.23
N VAL A 75 -3.52 2.61 2.65
CA VAL A 75 -2.50 1.91 1.84
C VAL A 75 -2.90 0.46 1.55
N VAL A 76 -3.63 -0.19 2.47
CA VAL A 76 -4.11 -1.56 2.27
C VAL A 76 -5.45 -1.59 1.53
N ALA A 77 -6.41 -0.77 1.96
CA ALA A 77 -7.78 -0.82 1.44
C ALA A 77 -7.91 -0.21 0.03
N ALA A 78 -7.15 0.83 -0.31
CA ALA A 78 -7.28 1.50 -1.60
C ALA A 78 -6.86 0.61 -2.78
N PRO A 79 -5.70 -0.08 -2.76
CA PRO A 79 -5.36 -1.03 -3.82
C PRO A 79 -6.38 -2.16 -3.91
N LEU A 80 -6.85 -2.68 -2.77
CA LEU A 80 -7.83 -3.76 -2.74
C LEU A 80 -9.14 -3.35 -3.43
N ALA A 81 -9.63 -2.15 -3.13
CA ALA A 81 -10.81 -1.58 -3.78
C ALA A 81 -10.56 -1.35 -5.28
N LEU A 82 -9.37 -0.87 -5.66
CA LEU A 82 -9.01 -0.63 -7.06
C LEU A 82 -8.98 -1.93 -7.88
N PHE A 83 -8.41 -3.00 -7.34
CA PHE A 83 -8.38 -4.31 -8.00
C PHE A 83 -9.75 -4.99 -8.04
N ALA A 84 -10.58 -4.82 -7.02
CA ALA A 84 -11.94 -5.36 -6.99
C ALA A 84 -12.93 -4.54 -7.85
N TYR A 85 -12.61 -3.28 -8.15
CA TYR A 85 -13.45 -2.36 -8.91
C TYR A 85 -14.04 -2.94 -10.20
N PRO A 86 -13.27 -3.55 -11.14
CA PRO A 86 -13.84 -4.10 -12.37
C PRO A 86 -14.90 -5.19 -12.10
N MET A 87 -14.69 -6.01 -11.07
CA MET A 87 -15.63 -7.06 -10.68
C MET A 87 -16.89 -6.46 -10.05
N VAL A 88 -16.75 -5.45 -9.20
CA VAL A 88 -17.90 -4.69 -8.65
C VAL A 88 -18.70 -4.03 -9.77
N ARG A 89 -18.03 -3.48 -10.79
CA ARG A 89 -18.67 -2.88 -11.97
C ARG A 89 -19.30 -3.92 -12.91
N GLY A 90 -19.06 -5.21 -12.69
CA GLY A 90 -19.56 -6.28 -13.54
C GLY A 90 -18.89 -6.32 -14.91
N PHE A 91 -17.67 -5.80 -15.05
CA PHE A 91 -16.93 -5.92 -16.30
C PHE A 91 -16.70 -7.40 -16.62
N GLY A 92 -17.04 -7.78 -17.86
CA GLY A 92 -17.00 -9.17 -18.30
C GLY A 92 -18.23 -10.02 -17.93
N ARG A 93 -19.27 -9.44 -17.32
CA ARG A 93 -20.52 -10.18 -17.04
C ARG A 93 -21.21 -10.59 -18.35
N ILE A 94 -21.51 -11.88 -18.49
CA ILE A 94 -22.23 -12.44 -19.64
C ILE A 94 -23.66 -12.75 -19.20
N PRO A 95 -24.69 -12.17 -19.86
CA PRO A 95 -26.09 -12.49 -19.57
C PRO A 95 -26.34 -13.99 -19.66
N GLY A 96 -26.99 -14.57 -18.65
CA GLY A 96 -27.32 -15.99 -18.61
C GLY A 96 -26.20 -16.94 -18.15
N ASN A 97 -24.98 -16.44 -17.88
CA ASN A 97 -23.91 -17.26 -17.31
C ASN A 97 -23.47 -16.75 -15.92
N PRO A 98 -24.09 -17.23 -14.83
CA PRO A 98 -23.76 -16.78 -13.48
C PRO A 98 -22.36 -17.21 -13.01
N THR A 99 -21.70 -18.16 -13.68
CA THR A 99 -20.38 -18.66 -13.27
C THR A 99 -19.23 -17.69 -13.56
N VAL A 100 -19.44 -16.71 -14.45
CA VAL A 100 -18.41 -15.70 -14.78
C VAL A 100 -18.17 -14.73 -13.63
N LEU A 101 -19.22 -14.44 -12.86
CA LEU A 101 -19.16 -13.51 -11.73
C LEU A 101 -20.11 -13.98 -10.61
N PRO A 102 -19.76 -15.09 -9.94
CA PRO A 102 -20.69 -15.82 -9.08
C PRO A 102 -20.94 -15.14 -7.75
N HIS A 103 -20.03 -14.25 -7.34
CA HIS A 103 -20.10 -13.59 -6.04
C HIS A 103 -20.62 -12.16 -6.16
N ASP A 104 -21.26 -11.70 -5.09
CA ASP A 104 -21.49 -10.28 -4.86
C ASP A 104 -20.18 -9.62 -4.41
N TYR A 105 -19.40 -9.15 -5.38
CA TYR A 105 -18.12 -8.48 -5.15
C TYR A 105 -18.26 -7.18 -4.38
N ALA A 106 -19.41 -6.50 -4.44
CA ALA A 106 -19.64 -5.28 -3.67
C ALA A 106 -19.72 -5.59 -2.18
N THR A 107 -20.54 -6.59 -1.83
CA THR A 107 -20.68 -7.07 -0.45
C THR A 107 -19.36 -7.65 0.07
N ASN A 108 -18.69 -8.49 -0.72
CA ASN A 108 -17.40 -9.06 -0.33
C ASN A 108 -16.32 -7.99 -0.13
N LEU A 109 -16.23 -6.99 -1.02
CA LEU A 109 -15.28 -5.89 -0.86
C LEU A 109 -15.57 -5.09 0.42
N ALA A 110 -16.83 -4.76 0.68
CA ALA A 110 -17.23 -4.05 1.88
C ALA A 110 -16.85 -4.83 3.16
N LEU A 111 -17.05 -6.15 3.16
CA LEU A 111 -16.65 -7.02 4.27
C LEU A 111 -15.14 -6.98 4.49
N VAL A 112 -14.33 -7.13 3.44
CA VAL A 112 -12.87 -7.13 3.59
C VAL A 112 -12.34 -5.76 4.03
N VAL A 113 -12.86 -4.67 3.47
CA VAL A 113 -12.48 -3.31 3.90
C VAL A 113 -12.85 -3.09 5.36
N THR A 114 -14.05 -3.53 5.78
CA THR A 114 -14.48 -3.45 7.19
C THR A 114 -13.56 -4.26 8.10
N ALA A 115 -13.14 -5.47 7.67
CA ALA A 115 -12.19 -6.29 8.41
C ALA A 115 -10.82 -5.60 8.55
N VAL A 116 -10.30 -4.98 7.49
CA VAL A 116 -9.05 -4.21 7.53
C VAL A 116 -9.17 -3.06 8.53
N VAL A 117 -10.25 -2.28 8.48
CA VAL A 117 -10.50 -1.17 9.42
C VAL A 117 -10.55 -1.69 10.86
N ALA A 118 -11.28 -2.78 11.11
CA ALA A 118 -11.42 -3.38 12.43
C ALA A 118 -10.06 -3.85 13.00
N ILE A 119 -9.25 -4.53 12.18
CA ILE A 119 -7.90 -4.98 12.57
C ILE A 119 -7.01 -3.78 12.91
N VAL A 120 -6.98 -2.76 12.05
CA VAL A 120 -6.17 -1.57 12.28
C VAL A 120 -6.63 -0.81 13.54
N ALA A 121 -7.93 -0.70 13.78
CA ALA A 121 -8.47 -0.10 14.99
C ALA A 121 -8.08 -0.89 16.27
N ALA A 122 -8.10 -2.22 16.21
CA ALA A 122 -7.63 -3.07 17.31
C ALA A 122 -6.12 -2.88 17.59
N LEU A 123 -5.30 -2.79 16.55
CA LEU A 123 -3.87 -2.50 16.69
C LEU A 123 -3.62 -1.09 17.25
N ALA A 124 -4.39 -0.09 16.82
CA ALA A 124 -4.28 1.28 17.29
C ALA A 124 -4.62 1.40 18.79
N THR A 125 -5.69 0.73 19.22
CA THR A 125 -6.13 0.75 20.63
C THR A 125 -5.15 0.01 21.55
N THR A 126 -4.66 -1.16 21.13
CA THR A 126 -3.65 -1.94 21.90
C THR A 126 -2.33 -1.20 22.04
N HIS A 127 -1.85 -0.51 20.99
CA HIS A 127 -0.62 0.27 21.05
C HIS A 127 -0.71 1.46 22.00
N ARG A 128 -1.88 2.09 22.13
CA ARG A 128 -2.09 3.22 23.07
C ARG A 128 -2.17 2.80 24.52
N ARG A 129 -2.64 1.58 24.78
CA ARG A 129 -2.77 1.03 26.14
C ARG A 129 -1.43 0.58 26.73
N ARG A 130 -0.32 0.57 25.97
CA ARG A 130 1.01 0.22 26.48
C ARG A 130 1.53 1.34 27.38
N PRO A 131 1.77 1.10 28.68
CA PRO A 131 2.38 2.09 29.57
C PRO A 131 3.74 2.51 29.00
N ARG A 132 4.00 3.82 28.90
CA ARG A 132 5.35 4.30 28.61
C ARG A 132 6.25 3.84 29.78
N PRO A 133 7.36 3.14 29.52
CA PRO A 133 8.33 2.87 30.58
C PRO A 133 8.75 4.22 31.13
N SER A 134 8.44 4.49 32.40
CA SER A 134 8.91 5.68 33.10
C SER A 134 10.41 5.73 32.92
N ARG A 135 10.90 6.69 32.12
CA ARG A 135 12.32 6.96 31.95
C ARG A 135 12.79 7.48 33.30
N ARG A 136 13.12 6.56 34.21
CA ARG A 136 13.69 6.83 35.51
C ARG A 136 14.96 7.60 35.20
N THR A 137 14.90 8.90 35.46
CA THR A 137 16.02 9.81 35.49
C THR A 137 17.06 9.15 36.37
N ALA A 138 18.10 8.57 35.75
CA ALA A 138 19.34 8.32 36.44
C ALA A 138 19.87 9.71 36.82
N VAL A 139 19.50 10.17 38.01
CA VAL A 139 20.18 11.26 38.69
C VAL A 139 21.61 10.75 38.88
N PRO A 140 22.62 11.33 38.21
CA PRO A 140 24.00 10.97 38.49
C PRO A 140 24.27 11.31 39.96
N PRO A 141 24.90 10.43 40.75
CA PRO A 141 25.28 10.78 42.11
C PRO A 141 26.14 12.05 42.05
N ALA A 142 25.71 13.05 42.82
CA ALA A 142 26.46 14.28 43.00
C ALA A 142 27.89 13.91 43.40
N SER A 143 28.86 14.50 42.70
CA SER A 143 30.26 14.46 43.06
C SER A 143 30.41 14.88 44.53
N GLU A 144 30.59 13.92 45.43
CA GLU A 144 31.05 14.19 46.78
C GLU A 144 32.46 14.76 46.70
N SER A 145 32.56 15.97 47.24
CA SER A 145 33.76 16.71 47.55
C SER A 145 34.79 15.84 48.27
N SER A 146 35.94 15.62 47.62
CA SER A 146 37.18 15.30 48.30
C SER A 146 38.18 16.40 47.97
N GLY A 147 38.17 17.43 48.82
CA GLY A 147 39.09 18.55 48.81
C GLY A 147 39.00 19.26 50.15
N GLY A 148 40.03 19.13 50.98
CA GLY A 148 40.13 19.81 52.27
C GLY A 148 41.10 19.10 53.20
N ALA A 149 42.36 19.52 53.11
CA ALA A 149 43.47 19.19 54.00
C ALA A 149 43.30 19.80 55.39
#